data_AF-A0A433Q2E9-F1
#
_entry.id   AF-A0A433Q2E9-F1
#
_cell.length_a   1.000
_cell.length_b   1.000
_cell.length_c   1.000
_cell.angle_alpha   90.00
_cell.angle_beta   90.00
_cell.angle_gamma   90.00
#
_symmetry.space_group_name_H-M   'P 1'
#
loop_
_entity.id
_entity.type
_entity.pdbx_description
1 polymer ?
#
loop_
_entity_poly.entity_id
_entity_poly.type
_entity_poly.pdbx_seq_one_letter_code
_entity_poly.pdbx_strand_id
1 'polypeptide(L)'
;MGIGAIAQVYKARLRPNVALEHRESLTPDHLILDDDPSINLNTTVAVKVLHPYVRATILRDLKIMTFFARLSWLIPSMIWVSLPEEVSKFGEMMQDQLDLRVEAENLRNFGWNFKERRTAKFPRPLIAFTTREILVEEYELGVPLKVFLDAAAEAKSNGRNGEALDRKIAAIGLDSFL
;
A
#
# COMPACT_ATOMS: atom_id res chain seq x y z
N MET A 1 -0.32 -15.34 -1.06
CA MET A 1 1.09 -14.91 -1.03
C MET A 1 1.17 -13.61 -1.81
N GLY A 2 1.45 -12.50 -1.13
CA GLY A 2 1.75 -11.26 -1.82
C GLY A 2 3.09 -11.42 -2.54
N ILE A 3 3.11 -11.00 -3.81
CA ILE A 3 4.33 -10.83 -4.60
C ILE A 3 5.34 -10.08 -3.72
N GLY A 4 6.57 -10.61 -3.62
CA GLY A 4 7.55 -10.22 -2.60
C GLY A 4 7.65 -8.70 -2.42
N ALA A 5 7.68 -8.24 -1.18
CA ALA A 5 7.75 -6.82 -0.85
C ALA A 5 8.91 -6.16 -1.61
N ILE A 6 8.58 -5.37 -2.63
CA ILE A 6 9.55 -4.62 -3.44
C ILE A 6 10.05 -3.35 -2.75
N ALA A 7 9.53 -3.08 -1.55
CA ALA A 7 9.74 -1.87 -0.81
C ALA A 7 9.75 -2.14 0.70
N GLN A 8 10.44 -1.26 1.42
CA GLN A 8 10.42 -1.19 2.88
C GLN A 8 9.74 0.11 3.32
N VAL A 9 8.95 0.05 4.39
CA VAL A 9 8.33 1.23 5.01
C VAL A 9 9.07 1.60 6.29
N TYR A 10 9.36 2.89 6.45
CA TYR A 10 10.00 3.48 7.61
C TYR A 10 9.10 4.55 8.22
N LYS A 11 9.08 4.63 9.55
CA LYS A 11 8.49 5.77 10.27
C LYS A 11 9.55 6.87 10.38
N ALA A 12 9.21 8.10 10.00
CA ALA A 12 10.10 9.24 10.06
C ALA A 12 9.38 10.50 10.56
N ARG A 13 10.15 11.58 10.80
CA ARG A 13 9.63 12.90 11.15
C ARG A 13 10.20 13.94 10.20
N LEU A 14 9.35 14.72 9.54
CA LEU A 14 9.76 15.86 8.73
C LEU A 14 10.35 16.96 9.61
N ARG A 15 11.42 17.59 9.13
CA ARG A 15 11.97 18.76 9.85
C ARG A 15 11.02 19.94 9.71
N PRO A 16 10.80 20.75 10.76
CA PRO A 16 9.83 21.85 10.73
C PRO A 16 10.06 22.84 9.59
N ASN A 17 11.32 23.19 9.30
CA ASN A 17 11.67 24.10 8.21
C ASN A 17 11.27 23.57 6.83
N VAL A 18 11.48 22.27 6.58
CA VAL A 18 11.12 21.60 5.31
C VAL A 18 9.61 21.49 5.17
N ALA A 19 8.92 21.21 6.28
CA ALA A 19 7.48 21.13 6.32
C ALA A 19 6.81 22.49 6.05
N LEU A 20 7.35 23.58 6.62
CA LEU A 20 6.85 24.95 6.38
C LEU A 20 7.05 25.41 4.93
N GLU A 21 8.17 25.04 4.31
CA GLU A 21 8.45 25.33 2.89
C GLU A 21 7.44 24.64 1.95
N HIS A 22 6.97 23.45 2.33
CA HIS A 22 6.03 22.64 1.54
C HIS A 22 4.63 22.60 2.18
N ARG A 23 4.26 23.66 2.92
CA ARG A 23 2.99 23.73 3.66
C ARG A 23 1.74 23.49 2.80
N GLU A 24 1.80 23.80 1.51
CA GLU A 24 0.67 23.60 0.58
C GLU A 24 0.44 22.12 0.24
N SER A 25 1.46 21.28 0.45
CA SER A 25 1.37 19.82 0.37
C SER A 25 1.02 19.18 1.70
N LEU A 26 0.88 19.97 2.78
CA LEU A 26 0.51 19.50 4.11
C LEU A 26 -0.94 19.89 4.42
N THR A 27 -1.65 18.99 5.09
CA THR A 27 -3.02 19.23 5.54
C THR A 27 -3.08 20.04 6.84
N PRO A 28 -4.23 20.68 7.15
CA PRO A 28 -4.42 21.39 8.42
C PRO A 28 -4.17 20.51 9.65
N ASP A 29 -4.38 19.19 9.55
CA ASP A 29 -4.11 18.22 10.62
C ASP A 29 -2.62 18.13 11.01
N HIS A 30 -1.71 18.56 10.14
CA HIS A 30 -0.27 18.65 10.42
C HIS A 30 0.13 19.95 11.14
N LEU A 31 -0.76 20.94 11.15
CA LEU A 31 -0.57 22.26 11.73
C LEU A 31 -1.44 22.40 12.98
N ILE A 32 -1.08 21.67 14.04
CA ILE A 32 -1.62 21.98 15.37
C ILE A 32 -0.90 23.25 15.82
N LEU A 33 -1.55 24.39 15.56
CA LEU A 33 -1.21 25.66 16.19
C LEU A 33 -1.81 25.59 17.60
N ASP A 34 -1.06 25.09 18.57
CA ASP A 34 -1.39 25.34 19.97
C ASP A 34 -1.33 26.86 20.22
N ASP A 35 -2.14 27.39 21.15
CA ASP A 35 -2.15 28.81 21.58
C ASP A 35 -0.80 29.28 22.22
N ASP A 36 0.27 28.48 22.12
CA ASP A 36 1.63 28.69 22.61
C ASP A 36 2.57 29.01 21.42
N PRO A 37 3.50 29.99 21.47
CA PRO A 37 4.30 30.41 20.31
C PRO A 37 5.24 29.34 19.74
N SER A 38 5.34 28.17 20.39
CA SER A 38 6.02 27.00 19.86
C SER A 38 5.08 26.17 18.98
N ILE A 39 5.12 26.42 17.68
CA ILE A 39 4.42 25.63 16.67
C ILE A 39 4.83 24.14 16.78
N ASN A 40 3.98 23.28 17.33
CA ASN A 40 4.23 21.83 17.43
C ASN A 40 3.70 21.11 16.18
N LEU A 41 4.46 21.18 15.09
CA LEU A 41 4.12 20.51 13.84
C LEU A 41 4.12 18.98 14.02
N ASN A 42 2.95 18.34 13.88
CA ASN A 42 2.86 16.88 13.79
C ASN A 42 3.36 16.43 12.42
N THR A 43 4.66 16.20 12.37
CA THR A 43 5.47 15.95 11.17
C THR A 43 5.77 14.47 10.96
N THR A 44 5.05 13.59 11.66
CA THR A 44 5.28 12.14 11.56
C THR A 44 4.75 11.63 10.22
N VAL A 45 5.61 10.93 9.48
CA VAL A 45 5.32 10.41 8.13
C VAL A 45 5.73 8.95 8.02
N ALA A 46 5.08 8.24 7.11
CA ALA A 46 5.54 6.95 6.61
C ALA A 46 6.34 7.19 5.31
N VAL A 47 7.50 6.55 5.20
CA VAL A 47 8.39 6.64 4.05
C VAL A 47 8.58 5.24 3.48
N LYS A 48 7.96 4.98 2.34
CA LYS A 48 8.09 3.74 1.59
C LYS A 48 9.20 3.89 0.56
N VAL A 49 10.18 2.99 0.58
CA VAL A 49 11.38 3.04 -0.27
C VAL A 49 11.51 1.73 -1.04
N LEU A 50 11.61 1.81 -2.37
CA LEU A 50 11.88 0.65 -3.21
C LEU A 50 13.25 0.04 -2.87
N HIS A 51 13.33 -1.29 -2.86
CA HIS A 51 14.61 -1.97 -2.66
C HIS A 51 15.57 -1.71 -3.83
N PRO A 52 16.88 -1.60 -3.55
CA PRO A 52 17.88 -1.49 -4.59
C PRO A 52 17.74 -2.61 -5.63
N TYR A 53 17.94 -2.27 -6.90
CA TYR A 53 17.94 -3.20 -8.03
C TYR A 53 16.63 -3.95 -8.28
N VAL A 54 15.51 -3.59 -7.64
CA VAL A 54 14.24 -4.30 -7.80
C VAL A 54 13.78 -4.38 -9.27
N ARG A 55 14.01 -3.32 -10.05
CA ARG A 55 13.78 -3.30 -11.50
C ARG A 55 14.59 -4.38 -12.23
N ALA A 56 15.87 -4.52 -11.90
CA ALA A 56 16.74 -5.49 -12.54
C ALA A 56 16.35 -6.93 -12.16
N THR A 57 15.94 -7.14 -10.91
CA THR A 57 15.44 -8.43 -10.42
C THR A 57 14.16 -8.83 -11.15
N ILE A 58 13.15 -7.95 -11.20
CA ILE A 58 11.90 -8.21 -11.93
C ILE A 58 12.16 -8.51 -13.40
N LEU A 59 13.01 -7.72 -14.07
CA LEU A 59 13.35 -7.97 -15.47
C LEU A 59 14.06 -9.31 -15.68
N ARG A 60 14.88 -9.76 -14.72
CA ARG A 60 15.52 -11.08 -14.77
C ARG A 60 14.49 -12.19 -14.62
N ASP A 61 13.59 -12.07 -13.66
CA ASP A 61 12.55 -13.07 -13.39
C ASP A 61 11.60 -13.19 -14.60
N LEU A 62 11.18 -12.07 -15.18
CA LEU A 62 10.36 -12.06 -16.39
C LEU A 62 11.07 -12.69 -17.59
N LYS A 63 12.38 -12.49 -17.75
CA LYS A 63 13.17 -13.18 -18.79
C LYS A 63 13.17 -14.69 -18.59
N ILE A 64 13.37 -15.16 -17.35
CA ILE A 64 13.36 -16.59 -17.01
C ILE A 64 11.96 -17.17 -17.28
N MET A 65 10.92 -16.50 -16.81
CA MET A 65 9.52 -16.91 -17.04
C MET A 65 9.19 -16.97 -18.53
N THR A 66 9.60 -15.96 -19.31
CA THR A 66 9.37 -15.91 -20.76
C THR A 66 10.06 -17.05 -21.48
N PHE A 67 11.29 -17.40 -21.06
CA PHE A 67 12.02 -18.53 -21.63
C PHE A 67 11.25 -19.84 -21.47
N PHE A 68 10.81 -20.16 -20.24
CA PHE A 68 10.05 -21.38 -19.98
C PHE A 68 8.64 -21.35 -20.57
N ALA A 69 7.99 -20.19 -20.59
CA ALA A 69 6.68 -20.02 -21.21
C ALA A 69 6.71 -20.29 -22.72
N ARG A 70 7.80 -19.94 -23.42
CA ARG A 70 8.01 -20.28 -24.84
C ARG A 70 8.27 -21.77 -25.06
N LEU A 71 8.78 -22.47 -24.04
CA LEU A 71 9.05 -23.90 -24.10
C LEU A 71 7.83 -24.75 -23.70
N SER A 72 6.71 -24.13 -23.33
CA SER A 72 5.49 -24.81 -22.86
C SER A 72 4.92 -25.80 -23.88
N TRP A 73 5.17 -25.58 -25.17
CA TRP A 73 4.77 -26.48 -26.26
C TRP A 73 5.39 -27.89 -26.15
N LEU A 74 6.50 -28.06 -25.43
CA LEU A 74 7.12 -29.37 -25.21
C LEU A 74 6.33 -30.26 -24.24
N ILE A 75 5.35 -29.72 -23.51
CA ILE A 75 4.54 -30.46 -22.56
C ILE A 75 3.09 -30.46 -23.07
N PRO A 76 2.60 -31.59 -23.63
CA PRO A 76 1.29 -31.66 -24.29
C PRO A 76 0.11 -31.23 -23.42
N SER A 77 0.23 -31.34 -22.08
CA SER A 77 -0.79 -30.92 -21.13
C SER A 77 -0.87 -29.39 -20.91
N MET A 78 0.15 -28.61 -21.29
CA MET A 78 0.20 -27.15 -21.10
C MET A 78 -0.31 -26.34 -22.30
N ILE A 79 -0.71 -26.99 -23.40
CA ILE A 79 -1.25 -26.32 -24.60
C ILE A 79 -2.51 -25.49 -24.32
N TRP A 80 -3.28 -25.87 -23.29
CA TRP A 80 -4.50 -25.18 -22.88
C TRP A 80 -4.26 -23.88 -22.08
N VAL A 81 -3.00 -23.59 -21.73
CA VAL A 81 -2.63 -22.41 -20.95
C VAL A 81 -1.79 -21.48 -21.83
N SER A 82 -2.28 -20.26 -22.07
CA SER A 82 -1.57 -19.20 -22.81
C SER A 82 -0.44 -18.61 -21.94
N LEU A 83 0.51 -19.45 -21.50
CA LEU A 83 1.59 -19.06 -20.59
C LEU A 83 2.39 -17.85 -21.08
N PRO A 84 2.74 -17.71 -22.38
CA PRO A 84 3.43 -16.52 -22.86
C PRO A 84 2.64 -15.23 -22.64
N GLU A 85 1.33 -15.27 -22.86
CA GLU A 85 0.44 -14.12 -22.67
C GLU A 85 0.29 -13.78 -21.18
N GLU A 86 0.16 -14.81 -20.33
CA GLU A 86 0.06 -14.63 -18.88
C GLU A 86 1.34 -14.03 -18.30
N VAL A 87 2.52 -14.49 -18.74
CA VAL A 87 3.81 -13.89 -18.36
C VAL A 87 3.91 -12.43 -18.82
N SER A 88 3.37 -12.10 -19.99
CA SER A 88 3.34 -10.71 -20.47
C SER A 88 2.49 -9.82 -19.57
N LYS A 89 1.25 -10.23 -19.27
CA LYS A 89 0.33 -9.49 -18.38
C LYS A 89 0.89 -9.36 -16.97
N PHE A 90 1.44 -10.44 -16.44
CA PHE A 90 2.14 -10.42 -15.16
C PHE A 90 3.31 -9.41 -15.18
N GLY A 91 4.07 -9.38 -16.27
CA GLY A 91 5.18 -8.44 -16.45
C GLY A 91 4.76 -6.98 -16.51
N GLU A 92 3.60 -6.67 -17.11
CA GLU A 92 3.00 -5.34 -17.09
C GLU A 92 2.62 -4.94 -15.66
N MET A 93 1.87 -5.80 -14.96
CA MET A 93 1.47 -5.57 -13.56
C MET A 93 2.67 -5.36 -12.63
N MET A 94 3.74 -6.15 -12.79
CA MET A 94 4.96 -6.02 -11.99
C MET A 94 5.71 -4.72 -12.27
N GLN A 95 5.66 -4.23 -13.51
CA GLN A 95 6.29 -2.96 -13.88
C GLN A 95 5.52 -1.76 -13.34
N ASP A 96 4.19 -1.83 -13.28
CA ASP A 96 3.36 -0.77 -12.70
C ASP A 96 3.69 -0.54 -11.21
N GLN A 97 4.15 -1.57 -10.50
CA GLN A 97 4.58 -1.48 -9.10
C GLN A 97 5.95 -0.80 -8.92
N LEU A 98 6.71 -0.54 -9.98
CA LEU A 98 8.05 0.09 -9.92
C LEU A 98 8.03 1.62 -9.91
N ASP A 99 6.86 2.24 -9.95
CA ASP A 99 6.72 3.69 -9.88
C ASP A 99 5.77 4.07 -8.73
N LEU A 100 6.36 4.39 -7.58
CA LEU A 100 5.59 4.73 -6.38
C LEU A 100 4.75 6.01 -6.53
N ARG A 101 4.97 6.82 -7.59
CA ARG A 101 4.09 7.95 -7.90
C ARG A 101 2.69 7.49 -8.32
N VAL A 102 2.58 6.32 -8.94
CA VAL A 102 1.28 5.71 -9.27
C VAL A 102 0.53 5.34 -7.99
N GLU A 103 1.23 4.76 -7.01
CA GLU A 103 0.64 4.46 -5.69
C GLU A 103 0.19 5.74 -4.97
N ALA A 104 0.99 6.81 -5.02
CA ALA A 104 0.62 8.12 -4.49
C ALA A 104 -0.67 8.67 -5.13
N GLU A 105 -0.75 8.64 -6.45
CA GLU A 105 -1.93 9.08 -7.20
C GLU A 105 -3.17 8.24 -6.85
N ASN A 106 -3.01 6.92 -6.71
CA ASN A 106 -4.07 6.04 -6.27
C ASN A 106 -4.55 6.39 -4.85
N LEU A 107 -3.64 6.63 -3.90
CA LEU A 107 -4.00 7.05 -2.55
C LEU A 107 -4.76 8.38 -2.52
N ARG A 108 -4.33 9.34 -3.34
CA ARG A 108 -5.05 10.61 -3.51
C ARG A 108 -6.47 10.38 -4.02
N ASN A 109 -6.63 9.52 -5.02
CA ASN A 109 -7.94 9.16 -5.58
C ASN A 109 -8.80 8.41 -4.55
N PHE A 110 -8.23 7.49 -3.77
CA PHE A 110 -8.94 6.82 -2.68
C PHE A 110 -9.41 7.83 -1.63
N GLY A 111 -8.54 8.74 -1.18
CA GLY A 111 -8.94 9.81 -0.26
C GLY A 111 -10.11 10.65 -0.79
N TRP A 112 -10.10 10.97 -2.08
CA TRP A 112 -11.20 11.71 -2.71
C TRP A 112 -12.49 10.89 -2.80
N ASN A 113 -12.41 9.65 -3.28
CA ASN A 113 -13.56 8.77 -3.49
C ASN A 113 -14.26 8.41 -2.18
N PHE A 114 -13.53 8.40 -1.07
CA PHE A 114 -14.03 8.03 0.25
C PHE A 114 -14.26 9.21 1.20
N LYS A 115 -14.14 10.46 0.71
CA LYS A 115 -14.22 11.67 1.54
C LYS A 115 -15.51 11.82 2.37
N GLU A 116 -16.63 11.26 1.90
CA GLU A 116 -17.93 11.32 2.57
C GLU A 116 -18.11 10.19 3.61
N ARG A 117 -17.21 9.20 3.65
CA ARG A 117 -17.32 8.04 4.54
C ARG A 117 -16.47 8.23 5.79
N ARG A 118 -17.03 7.86 6.94
CA ARG A 118 -16.33 7.94 8.24
C ARG A 118 -15.66 6.64 8.67
N THR A 119 -15.89 5.56 7.93
CA THR A 119 -15.47 4.19 8.26
C THR A 119 -14.08 3.82 7.71
N ALA A 120 -13.60 4.54 6.70
CA ALA A 120 -12.30 4.33 6.09
C ALA A 120 -11.53 5.65 6.00
N LYS A 121 -10.24 5.61 6.33
CA LYS A 121 -9.30 6.71 6.17
C LYS A 121 -8.09 6.20 5.39
N PHE A 122 -7.63 6.98 4.44
CA PHE A 122 -6.46 6.68 3.63
C PHE A 122 -5.36 7.70 3.94
N PRO A 123 -4.09 7.26 4.06
CA PRO A 123 -2.99 8.17 4.29
C PRO A 123 -2.85 9.10 3.08
N ARG A 124 -2.72 10.40 3.32
CA ARG A 124 -2.53 11.35 2.22
C ARG A 124 -1.07 11.34 1.78
N PRO A 125 -0.78 11.25 0.47
CA PRO A 125 0.58 11.30 -0.04
C PRO A 125 1.10 12.73 -0.03
N LEU A 126 2.35 12.92 0.41
CA LEU A 126 3.06 14.19 0.29
C LEU A 126 3.78 14.21 -1.06
N ILE A 127 3.07 14.71 -2.08
CA ILE A 127 3.50 14.65 -3.48
C ILE A 127 4.85 15.34 -3.69
N ALA A 128 5.11 16.46 -3.00
CA ALA A 128 6.39 17.18 -3.10
C ALA A 128 7.61 16.35 -2.69
N PHE A 129 7.43 15.32 -1.84
CA PHE A 129 8.50 14.43 -1.39
C PHE A 129 8.44 13.04 -2.02
N THR A 130 7.53 12.83 -2.97
CA THR A 130 7.32 11.54 -3.64
C THR A 130 8.06 11.50 -4.97
N THR A 131 8.78 10.40 -5.20
CA THR A 131 9.51 10.10 -6.42
C THR A 131 9.12 8.71 -6.93
N ARG A 132 9.75 8.24 -8.02
CA ARG A 132 9.52 6.87 -8.51
C ARG A 132 9.88 5.79 -7.48
N GLU A 133 10.86 6.07 -6.63
CA GLU A 133 11.48 5.09 -5.73
C GLU A 133 11.14 5.33 -4.26
N ILE A 134 10.57 6.50 -3.95
CA ILE A 134 10.22 6.90 -2.58
C ILE A 134 8.80 7.46 -2.57
N LEU A 135 7.93 6.92 -1.72
CA LEU A 135 6.63 7.48 -1.39
C LEU A 135 6.66 7.99 0.05
N VAL A 136 6.25 9.23 0.25
CA VAL A 136 6.08 9.83 1.57
C VAL A 136 4.60 10.11 1.77
N GLU A 137 4.04 9.67 2.89
CA GLU A 137 2.61 9.80 3.20
C GLU A 137 2.38 10.05 4.70
N GLU A 138 1.16 10.45 5.04
CA GLU A 138 0.69 10.58 6.42
C GLU A 138 0.89 9.26 7.20
N TYR A 139 1.42 9.36 8.41
CA TYR A 139 1.53 8.21 9.29
C TYR A 139 0.20 7.97 10.02
N GLU A 140 -0.49 6.88 9.69
CA GLU A 140 -1.71 6.45 10.38
C GLU A 140 -1.39 5.49 11.53
N LEU A 141 -1.83 5.85 12.74
CA LEU A 141 -1.76 4.96 13.90
C LEU A 141 -2.97 4.03 13.90
N GLY A 142 -2.73 2.73 13.79
CA GLY A 142 -3.80 1.73 13.79
C GLY A 142 -3.37 0.39 14.37
N VAL A 143 -4.37 -0.39 14.79
CA VAL A 143 -4.16 -1.80 15.18
C VAL A 143 -4.25 -2.65 13.90
N PRO A 144 -3.25 -3.48 13.58
CA PRO A 144 -3.28 -4.30 12.38
C PRO A 144 -4.51 -5.20 12.35
N LEU A 145 -5.19 -5.28 11.19
CA LEU A 145 -6.37 -6.12 10.99
C LEU A 145 -6.12 -7.58 11.40
N LYS A 146 -4.89 -8.07 11.18
CA LYS A 146 -4.44 -9.42 11.57
C LYS A 146 -4.70 -9.73 13.05
N VAL A 147 -4.54 -8.77 13.96
CA VAL A 147 -4.79 -8.98 15.40
C VAL A 147 -6.25 -9.37 15.63
N PHE A 148 -7.18 -8.71 14.93
CA PHE A 148 -8.60 -9.02 15.04
C PHE A 148 -8.96 -10.35 14.36
N LEU A 149 -8.35 -10.64 13.21
CA LEU A 149 -8.56 -11.92 12.50
C LEU A 149 -8.06 -13.11 13.32
N ASP A 150 -6.87 -12.99 13.93
CA ASP A 150 -6.29 -14.02 14.79
C ASP A 150 -7.18 -14.22 16.04
N ALA A 151 -7.65 -13.15 16.66
CA ALA A 151 -8.55 -13.21 17.81
C ALA A 151 -9.93 -13.84 17.46
N ALA A 152 -10.48 -13.53 16.28
CA ALA A 152 -11.72 -14.14 15.80
C ALA A 152 -11.53 -15.65 15.53
N ALA A 153 -10.41 -16.04 14.92
CA ALA A 153 -10.06 -17.43 14.68
C ALA A 153 -9.90 -18.22 15.98
N GLU A 154 -9.22 -17.65 16.99
CA GLU A 154 -9.05 -18.27 18.32
C GLU A 154 -10.38 -18.40 19.08
N ALA A 155 -11.24 -17.36 19.03
CA ALA A 155 -12.56 -17.43 19.64
C ALA A 155 -13.39 -18.57 19.04
N LYS A 156 -13.33 -18.74 17.72
CA LYS A 156 -14.00 -19.82 16.99
C LYS A 156 -13.46 -21.20 17.36
N SER A 157 -12.13 -21.36 17.50
CA SER A 157 -11.53 -22.63 17.91
C SER A 157 -11.87 -23.01 19.35
N ASN A 158 -12.09 -22.02 20.23
CA ASN A 158 -12.40 -22.22 21.65
C ASN A 158 -13.93 -22.34 21.93
N GLY A 159 -14.76 -22.50 20.90
CA GLY A 159 -16.22 -22.61 21.05
C GLY A 159 -16.91 -21.35 21.57
N ARG A 160 -16.22 -20.19 21.51
CA ARG A 160 -16.77 -18.87 21.85
C ARG A 160 -17.32 -18.21 20.58
N ASN A 161 -18.25 -17.27 20.75
CA ASN A 161 -18.94 -16.64 19.64
C ASN A 161 -18.07 -15.58 18.92
N GLY A 162 -17.04 -16.02 18.19
CA GLY A 162 -16.17 -15.17 17.35
C GLY A 162 -16.87 -14.52 16.15
N GLU A 163 -18.10 -14.96 15.85
CA GLU A 163 -18.89 -14.46 14.72
C GLU A 163 -19.24 -12.97 14.81
N ALA A 164 -19.30 -12.39 16.02
CA ALA A 164 -19.65 -10.99 16.19
C ALA A 164 -18.55 -10.05 15.66
N LEU A 165 -17.28 -10.42 15.85
CA LEU A 165 -16.14 -9.63 15.38
C LEU A 165 -15.96 -9.77 13.87
N ASP A 166 -16.04 -11.01 13.35
CA ASP A 166 -16.01 -11.29 11.91
C ASP A 166 -17.14 -10.57 11.18
N ARG A 167 -18.38 -10.63 11.68
CA ARG A 167 -19.51 -9.91 11.08
C ARG A 167 -19.30 -8.40 11.08
N LYS A 168 -18.74 -7.83 12.16
CA LYS A 168 -18.49 -6.39 12.24
C LYS A 168 -17.42 -5.94 11.25
N ILE A 169 -16.32 -6.69 11.12
CA ILE A 169 -15.26 -6.43 10.14
C ILE A 169 -15.81 -6.58 8.72
N ALA A 170 -16.55 -7.65 8.45
CA ALA A 170 -17.17 -7.88 7.14
C ALA A 170 -18.19 -6.80 6.78
N ALA A 171 -18.99 -6.33 7.75
CA ALA A 171 -19.96 -5.25 7.53
C ALA A 171 -19.26 -3.92 7.22
N ILE A 172 -18.20 -3.55 7.97
CA ILE A 172 -17.41 -2.35 7.68
C ILE A 172 -16.75 -2.45 6.31
N GLY A 173 -16.22 -3.62 5.95
CA GLY A 173 -15.64 -3.88 4.64
C GLY A 173 -16.68 -3.73 3.52
N LEU A 174 -17.84 -4.39 3.64
CA LEU A 174 -18.91 -4.34 2.65
C LEU A 174 -19.45 -2.91 2.47
N ASP A 175 -19.67 -2.19 3.58
CA ASP A 175 -20.07 -0.78 3.58
C ASP A 175 -18.97 0.16 3.08
N SER A 176 -17.74 -0.33 2.85
CA SER A 176 -16.71 0.45 2.18
C SER A 176 -16.71 0.22 0.66
N PHE A 177 -17.26 -0.88 0.16
CA PHE A 177 -17.27 -1.22 -1.28
C PHE A 177 -18.61 -0.96 -1.99
N LEU A 178 -19.69 -0.70 -1.26
CA LEU A 178 -21.03 -0.33 -1.76
C LEU A 178 -21.29 1.15 -1.55
#